data_AF-A0A538LJ55-F1
#
_entry.id   AF-A0A538LJ55-F1
#
_cell.length_a   1.000
_cell.length_b   1.000
_cell.length_c   1.000
_cell.angle_alpha   90.00
_cell.angle_beta   90.00
_cell.angle_gamma   90.00
#
_symmetry.space_group_name_H-M   'P 1'
#
loop_
_entity.id
_entity.type
_entity.pdbx_description
1 polymer ?
#
loop_
_entity_poly.entity_id
_entity_poly.type
_entity_poly.pdbx_seq_one_letter_code
_entity_poly.pdbx_strand_id
1 'polypeptide(L)'
;MWIRRIALGAVALAAAAWVGTAGSSSASNGTPAVPHYQHIVEIMMENTSYGTIIGNANAPHLNALASTYGLATDYFGVTHPSEPNYMAAIGGSFFGVQDDNQFYCTPALAITDPTFCAGTTVNHTVSAQSIADQLTAAGMTWKGYFQSLPPAPTTYVKTGASANGPYTFKYPSNADALYASKHNPFVNFTGTQDDVADMVPDTQLATDLAHNALPNYSMIVPDQCNDMHGTGGCGPLIQAGDAYVNNTVNEIMASKQWSEGRNAIVITWDEDDFSDSGQLGTGCCGSDPGGGHVATIVITNRTTSHITDATPYNHYSLLRTMEEAFGLPCLANACDVTPMSPLFHP
;
A
#
# COMPACT_ATOMS: atom_id res chain seq x y z
N MET A 1 -53.29 73.32 25.53
CA MET A 1 -52.01 73.78 26.11
C MET A 1 -50.90 73.09 25.33
N TRP A 2 -50.14 73.88 24.55
CA TRP A 2 -48.81 73.60 24.00
C TRP A 2 -48.64 72.59 22.86
N ILE A 3 -48.39 73.21 21.69
CA ILE A 3 -47.80 72.71 20.46
C ILE A 3 -46.41 72.11 20.72
N ARG A 4 -46.10 70.95 20.15
CA ARG A 4 -44.75 70.61 19.71
C ARG A 4 -44.79 70.01 18.30
N ARG A 5 -44.13 70.73 17.40
CA ARG A 5 -43.74 70.30 16.05
C ARG A 5 -42.72 69.15 16.16
N ILE A 6 -42.70 68.24 15.20
CA ILE A 6 -41.49 67.74 14.49
C ILE A 6 -41.94 67.03 13.21
N ALA A 7 -41.11 67.18 12.19
CA ALA A 7 -41.39 67.11 10.77
C ALA A 7 -41.19 65.73 10.14
N LEU A 8 -41.55 65.70 8.86
CA LEU A 8 -41.57 64.61 7.88
C LEU A 8 -40.28 63.80 7.75
N GLY A 9 -40.45 62.54 7.32
CA GLY A 9 -39.45 61.78 6.57
C GLY A 9 -40.09 60.56 5.92
N ALA A 10 -40.55 60.69 4.67
CA ALA A 10 -41.00 59.57 3.86
C ALA A 10 -39.77 58.78 3.37
N VAL A 11 -39.70 57.48 3.69
CA VAL A 11 -38.68 56.57 3.17
C VAL A 11 -39.30 55.76 2.04
N ALA A 12 -38.80 55.98 0.82
CA ALA A 12 -39.12 55.17 -0.35
C ALA A 12 -38.35 53.84 -0.31
N LEU A 13 -39.06 52.72 -0.43
CA LEU A 13 -38.50 51.39 -0.61
C LEU A 13 -38.11 51.20 -2.09
N ALA A 14 -36.82 51.11 -2.38
CA ALA A 14 -36.30 50.65 -3.67
C ALA A 14 -36.01 49.14 -3.59
N ALA A 15 -36.76 48.33 -4.33
CA ALA A 15 -36.46 46.94 -4.55
C ALA A 15 -35.48 46.82 -5.74
N ALA A 16 -34.24 46.40 -5.47
CA ALA A 16 -33.27 46.08 -6.52
C ALA A 16 -33.38 44.58 -6.85
N ALA A 17 -33.87 44.27 -8.06
CA ALA A 17 -33.83 42.93 -8.61
C ALA A 17 -32.41 42.62 -9.10
N TRP A 18 -31.75 41.64 -8.49
CA TRP A 18 -30.49 41.10 -8.99
C TRP A 18 -30.79 40.03 -10.05
N VAL A 19 -30.46 40.35 -11.31
CA VAL A 19 -30.40 39.36 -12.38
C VAL A 19 -29.09 38.59 -12.21
N GLY A 20 -29.19 37.33 -11.75
CA GLY A 20 -28.04 36.43 -11.68
C GLY A 20 -27.61 36.02 -13.09
N THR A 21 -26.42 36.46 -13.50
CA THR A 21 -25.74 35.92 -14.67
C THR A 21 -25.29 34.50 -14.36
N ALA A 22 -25.70 33.53 -15.18
CA ALA A 22 -25.17 32.17 -15.14
C ALA A 22 -23.66 32.21 -15.33
N GLY A 23 -22.92 31.93 -14.26
CA GLY A 23 -21.47 31.74 -14.33
C GLY A 23 -21.19 30.44 -15.10
N SER A 24 -20.51 30.55 -16.24
CA SER A 24 -19.90 29.41 -16.90
C SER A 24 -18.90 28.79 -15.93
N SER A 25 -19.23 27.62 -15.39
CA SER A 25 -18.28 26.78 -14.68
C SER A 25 -17.22 26.32 -15.67
N SER A 26 -16.03 26.90 -15.59
CA SER A 26 -14.84 26.36 -16.23
C SER A 26 -14.67 24.92 -15.75
N ALA A 27 -14.81 23.95 -16.65
CA ALA A 27 -14.41 22.59 -16.38
C ALA A 27 -12.93 22.62 -15.99
N SER A 28 -12.60 22.22 -14.77
CA SER A 28 -11.22 21.85 -14.46
C SER A 28 -10.82 20.79 -15.47
N ASN A 29 -9.72 21.02 -16.20
CA ASN A 29 -9.01 19.94 -16.87
C ASN A 29 -8.49 19.02 -15.76
N GLY A 30 -9.38 18.17 -15.24
CA GLY A 30 -9.04 17.19 -14.23
C GLY A 30 -8.05 16.22 -14.83
N THR A 31 -7.05 15.85 -14.03
CA THR A 31 -6.29 14.62 -14.25
C THR A 31 -7.28 13.52 -14.61
N PRO A 32 -7.06 12.75 -15.70
CA PRO A 32 -7.96 11.67 -16.07
C PRO A 32 -8.16 10.76 -14.84
N ALA A 33 -9.41 10.56 -14.42
CA ALA A 33 -9.73 9.73 -13.27
C ALA A 33 -9.30 8.28 -13.54
N VAL A 34 -8.72 7.62 -12.54
CA VAL A 34 -8.31 6.22 -12.63
C VAL A 34 -9.51 5.37 -13.05
N PRO A 35 -9.42 4.50 -14.09
CA PRO A 35 -10.56 3.70 -14.52
C PRO A 35 -10.93 2.70 -13.45
N HIS A 36 -12.19 2.24 -13.43
CA HIS A 36 -12.59 1.21 -12.47
C HIS A 36 -11.91 -0.14 -12.76
N TYR A 37 -11.26 -0.74 -11.76
CA TYR A 37 -10.64 -2.07 -11.81
C TYR A 37 -11.48 -3.13 -11.09
N GLN A 38 -11.49 -4.36 -11.61
CA GLN A 38 -12.12 -5.50 -10.94
C GLN A 38 -11.15 -6.11 -9.91
N HIS A 39 -9.89 -6.30 -10.31
CA HIS A 39 -8.84 -6.87 -9.47
C HIS A 39 -7.56 -6.03 -9.58
N ILE A 40 -6.99 -5.67 -8.43
CA ILE A 40 -5.62 -5.13 -8.33
C ILE A 40 -4.83 -6.07 -7.44
N VAL A 41 -3.75 -6.62 -7.98
CA VAL A 41 -2.78 -7.44 -7.24
C VAL A 41 -1.54 -6.61 -6.99
N GLU A 42 -1.21 -6.36 -5.74
CA GLU A 42 0.02 -5.71 -5.30
C GLU A 42 1.01 -6.78 -4.83
N ILE A 43 2.18 -6.84 -5.46
CA ILE A 43 3.30 -7.67 -5.05
C ILE A 43 4.30 -6.74 -4.35
N MET A 44 4.37 -6.84 -3.02
CA MET A 44 5.25 -6.02 -2.18
C MET A 44 6.53 -6.80 -1.88
N MET A 45 7.65 -6.32 -2.41
CA MET A 45 9.00 -6.82 -2.20
C MET A 45 9.70 -6.02 -1.08
N GLU A 46 10.88 -6.44 -0.62
CA GLU A 46 11.59 -5.81 0.51
C GLU A 46 12.90 -5.09 0.13
N ASN A 47 13.08 -3.94 0.77
CA ASN A 47 14.29 -3.13 1.00
C ASN A 47 15.35 -3.23 -0.11
N THR A 48 14.99 -2.79 -1.30
CA THR A 48 15.90 -2.77 -2.44
C THR A 48 15.74 -1.50 -3.25
N SER A 49 16.82 -0.72 -3.38
CA SER A 49 16.82 0.51 -4.15
C SER A 49 16.55 0.29 -5.65
N TYR A 50 15.91 1.27 -6.29
CA TYR A 50 15.61 1.29 -7.73
C TYR A 50 16.81 0.90 -8.59
N GLY A 51 17.99 1.48 -8.28
CA GLY A 51 19.23 1.25 -9.02
C GLY A 51 19.80 -0.16 -8.87
N THR A 52 19.37 -0.90 -7.84
CA THR A 52 19.73 -2.30 -7.64
C THR A 52 18.89 -3.24 -8.50
N ILE A 53 17.68 -2.84 -8.90
CA ILE A 53 16.79 -3.65 -9.75
C ILE A 53 16.91 -3.27 -11.22
N ILE A 54 16.68 -2.00 -11.56
CA ILE A 54 16.56 -1.55 -12.94
C ILE A 54 17.94 -1.50 -13.60
N GLY A 55 18.08 -2.23 -14.71
CA GLY A 55 19.34 -2.47 -15.42
C GLY A 55 20.17 -3.65 -14.89
N ASN A 56 19.73 -4.33 -13.83
CA ASN A 56 20.48 -5.44 -13.24
C ASN A 56 20.30 -6.75 -14.02
N ALA A 57 21.41 -7.33 -14.50
CA ALA A 57 21.41 -8.60 -15.22
C ALA A 57 20.98 -9.82 -14.39
N ASN A 58 20.96 -9.69 -13.06
CA ASN A 58 20.45 -10.71 -12.13
C ASN A 58 18.93 -10.63 -11.92
N ALA A 59 18.27 -9.57 -12.43
CA ALA A 59 16.81 -9.41 -12.41
C ALA A 59 16.23 -9.33 -13.85
N PRO A 60 16.51 -10.33 -14.73
CA PRO A 60 16.11 -10.25 -16.13
C PRO A 60 14.59 -10.20 -16.33
N HIS A 61 13.80 -10.85 -15.47
CA HIS A 61 12.34 -10.88 -15.62
C HIS A 61 11.70 -9.55 -15.23
N LEU A 62 12.09 -8.97 -14.10
CA LEU A 62 11.65 -7.64 -13.68
C LEU A 62 12.01 -6.57 -14.71
N ASN A 63 13.23 -6.63 -15.27
CA ASN A 63 13.64 -5.70 -16.33
C ASN A 63 12.87 -5.92 -17.64
N ALA A 64 12.49 -7.16 -17.97
CA ALA A 64 11.61 -7.44 -19.09
C ALA A 64 10.19 -6.87 -18.86
N LEU A 65 9.65 -7.01 -17.65
CA LEU A 65 8.35 -6.42 -17.29
C LEU A 65 8.41 -4.88 -17.34
N ALA A 66 9.44 -4.27 -16.75
CA ALA A 66 9.64 -2.82 -16.74
C ALA A 66 9.79 -2.22 -18.15
N SER A 67 10.37 -2.96 -19.09
CA SER A 67 10.52 -2.52 -20.50
C SER A 67 9.31 -2.83 -21.39
N THR A 68 8.36 -3.64 -20.89
CA THR A 68 7.15 -4.03 -21.63
C THR A 68 5.92 -3.24 -21.18
N TYR A 69 5.80 -2.96 -19.88
CA TYR A 69 4.60 -2.39 -19.25
C TYR A 69 4.85 -0.98 -18.70
N GLY A 70 4.13 -0.58 -17.66
CA GLY A 70 4.33 0.69 -16.97
C GLY A 70 5.51 0.64 -16.00
N LEU A 71 6.35 1.67 -15.99
CA LEU A 71 7.41 1.88 -15.01
C LEU A 71 7.28 3.28 -14.40
N ALA A 72 7.06 3.37 -13.10
CA ALA A 72 7.25 4.61 -12.36
C ALA A 72 8.76 4.77 -12.11
N THR A 73 9.35 5.85 -12.63
CA THR A 73 10.80 6.09 -12.56
C THR A 73 11.20 7.01 -11.40
N ASP A 74 10.24 7.43 -10.58
CA ASP A 74 10.42 8.33 -9.44
C ASP A 74 9.46 7.95 -8.30
N TYR A 75 9.56 6.71 -7.81
CA TYR A 75 8.68 6.16 -6.76
C TYR A 75 9.46 5.92 -5.46
N PHE A 76 8.90 6.31 -4.32
CA PHE A 76 9.58 6.26 -3.03
C PHE A 76 8.82 5.47 -1.96
N GLY A 77 9.56 4.82 -1.07
CA GLY A 77 9.04 4.42 0.24
C GLY A 77 8.62 5.67 1.03
N VAL A 78 7.72 5.54 2.00
CA VAL A 78 7.25 6.69 2.79
C VAL A 78 8.07 6.94 4.05
N THR A 79 8.82 5.94 4.54
CA THR A 79 9.69 6.07 5.71
C THR A 79 10.64 4.87 5.82
N HIS A 80 11.41 4.81 6.91
CA HIS A 80 12.09 3.62 7.38
C HIS A 80 11.70 3.30 8.83
N PRO A 81 11.59 2.03 9.25
CA PRO A 81 11.82 0.79 8.49
C PRO A 81 10.55 0.24 7.79
N SER A 82 10.59 -1.02 7.34
CA SER A 82 9.54 -1.75 6.60
C SER A 82 8.11 -1.65 7.14
N GLU A 83 7.81 -2.05 8.38
CA GLU A 83 6.44 -2.18 8.89
C GLU A 83 5.59 -0.90 8.69
N PRO A 84 6.09 0.30 9.04
CA PRO A 84 5.46 1.57 8.68
C PRO A 84 5.07 1.73 7.19
N ASN A 85 5.87 1.25 6.24
CA ASN A 85 5.56 1.32 4.81
C ASN A 85 4.38 0.41 4.44
N TYR A 86 4.32 -0.82 4.95
CA TYR A 86 3.17 -1.71 4.75
C TYR A 86 1.88 -1.11 5.34
N MET A 87 1.97 -0.51 6.53
CA MET A 87 0.82 0.17 7.15
C MET A 87 0.36 1.37 6.31
N ALA A 88 1.32 2.16 5.80
CA ALA A 88 1.06 3.29 4.92
C ALA A 88 0.41 2.87 3.59
N ALA A 89 0.83 1.74 3.01
CA ALA A 89 0.32 1.21 1.75
C ALA A 89 -1.18 0.87 1.82
N ILE A 90 -1.69 0.42 2.97
CA ILE A 90 -3.11 0.06 3.13
C ILE A 90 -3.94 1.06 3.92
N GLY A 91 -3.31 1.93 4.73
CA GLY A 91 -4.01 2.85 5.65
C GLY A 91 -3.75 4.34 5.41
N GLY A 92 -2.86 4.70 4.48
CA GLY A 92 -2.55 6.09 4.16
C GLY A 92 -1.76 6.83 5.24
N SER A 93 -1.26 6.11 6.26
CA SER A 93 -0.38 6.60 7.32
C SER A 93 0.30 5.42 8.00
N PHE A 94 1.46 5.64 8.61
CA PHE A 94 2.06 4.70 9.55
C PHE A 94 1.63 4.95 11.01
N PHE A 95 0.70 5.89 11.25
CA PHE A 95 0.03 6.12 12.55
C PHE A 95 0.97 6.32 13.76
N GLY A 96 2.18 6.82 13.51
CA GLY A 96 3.20 7.03 14.53
C GLY A 96 4.09 5.82 14.83
N VAL A 97 3.88 4.68 14.15
CA VAL A 97 4.81 3.54 14.16
C VAL A 97 6.09 3.92 13.41
N GLN A 98 7.25 3.67 14.03
CA GLN A 98 8.57 4.11 13.53
C GLN A 98 9.62 3.00 13.65
N ASP A 99 9.18 1.77 13.86
CA ASP A 99 10.04 0.63 14.10
C ASP A 99 9.33 -0.66 13.65
N ASP A 100 10.09 -1.73 13.50
CA ASP A 100 9.59 -3.07 13.19
C ASP A 100 9.29 -3.86 14.48
N ASN A 101 8.84 -3.17 15.54
CA ASN A 101 8.74 -3.79 16.86
C ASN A 101 7.56 -4.77 17.05
N GLN A 102 7.45 -5.48 18.21
CA GLN A 102 6.43 -6.51 18.35
C GLN A 102 5.06 -5.87 18.28
N PHE A 103 4.26 -6.31 17.31
CA PHE A 103 2.85 -5.99 17.13
C PHE A 103 2.01 -5.88 18.40
N TYR A 104 2.20 -6.82 19.34
CA TYR A 104 1.38 -6.91 20.56
C TYR A 104 2.04 -6.29 21.79
N CYS A 105 3.23 -5.72 21.62
CA CYS A 105 3.85 -4.93 22.64
C CYS A 105 3.23 -3.53 22.66
N THR A 106 3.07 -3.02 23.88
CA THR A 106 2.67 -1.64 24.12
C THR A 106 3.72 -0.99 25.00
N PRO A 107 3.81 0.36 25.01
CA PRO A 107 4.71 1.05 25.94
C PRO A 107 4.46 0.67 27.40
N ALA A 108 3.20 0.38 27.77
CA ALA A 108 2.86 -0.10 29.10
C ALA A 108 3.40 -1.52 29.36
N LEU A 109 3.29 -2.43 28.38
CA LEU A 109 3.80 -3.79 28.51
C LEU A 109 5.34 -3.82 28.51
N ALA A 110 6.01 -2.94 27.77
CA ALA A 110 7.46 -2.76 27.81
C ALA A 110 7.99 -2.40 29.20
N ILE A 111 7.20 -1.70 30.03
CA ILE A 111 7.56 -1.39 31.42
C ILE A 111 7.48 -2.65 32.30
N THR A 112 6.45 -3.48 32.11
CA THR A 112 6.19 -4.64 32.97
C THR A 112 6.89 -5.92 32.51
N ASP A 113 7.20 -6.02 31.22
CA ASP A 113 7.93 -7.13 30.59
C ASP A 113 8.95 -6.59 29.59
N PRO A 114 10.04 -5.95 30.08
CA PRO A 114 11.07 -5.37 29.22
C PRO A 114 11.91 -6.41 28.49
N THR A 115 11.76 -7.70 28.82
CA THR A 115 12.45 -8.78 28.09
C THR A 115 11.65 -9.15 26.86
N PHE A 116 10.33 -9.29 27.00
CA PHE A 116 9.45 -9.57 25.88
C PHE A 116 9.24 -8.36 24.98
N CYS A 117 9.05 -7.16 25.54
CA CYS A 117 8.76 -5.93 24.82
C CYS A 117 9.91 -4.91 24.91
N ALA A 118 11.16 -5.38 24.83
CA ALA A 118 12.29 -4.47 24.69
C ALA A 118 12.05 -3.53 23.48
N GLY A 119 12.68 -2.35 23.44
CA GLY A 119 12.66 -1.47 22.26
C GLY A 119 11.31 -0.84 21.87
N THR A 120 10.17 -1.39 22.28
CA THR A 120 8.83 -0.93 21.89
C THR A 120 8.58 0.47 22.41
N THR A 121 8.42 1.43 21.51
CA THR A 121 8.17 2.84 21.85
C THR A 121 6.72 3.26 21.65
N VAL A 122 5.96 2.50 20.85
CA VAL A 122 4.60 2.83 20.40
C VAL A 122 3.71 1.59 20.37
N ASN A 123 2.40 1.78 20.20
CA ASN A 123 1.46 0.68 20.01
C ASN A 123 1.25 0.45 18.51
N HIS A 124 1.44 -0.78 18.06
CA HIS A 124 1.35 -1.16 16.65
C HIS A 124 -0.08 -1.58 16.24
N THR A 125 -1.01 -1.64 17.20
CA THR A 125 -2.44 -1.82 16.95
C THR A 125 -3.11 -0.49 16.58
N VAL A 126 -3.66 -0.43 15.37
CA VAL A 126 -4.27 0.75 14.77
C VAL A 126 -5.79 0.58 14.66
N SER A 127 -6.53 1.58 15.14
CA SER A 127 -8.01 1.61 15.04
C SER A 127 -8.55 2.45 13.88
N ALA A 128 -7.64 3.01 13.07
CA ALA A 128 -8.00 3.69 11.83
C ALA A 128 -8.50 2.71 10.77
N GLN A 129 -9.13 3.24 9.73
CA GLN A 129 -9.61 2.45 8.60
C GLN A 129 -8.47 2.14 7.62
N SER A 130 -8.47 0.93 7.07
CA SER A 130 -7.64 0.49 5.95
C SER A 130 -8.45 0.35 4.65
N ILE A 131 -7.80 0.16 3.51
CA ILE A 131 -8.49 -0.15 2.24
C ILE A 131 -9.30 -1.45 2.34
N ALA A 132 -8.84 -2.43 3.13
CA ALA A 132 -9.57 -3.68 3.38
C ALA A 132 -10.92 -3.43 4.07
N ASP A 133 -10.95 -2.51 5.05
CA ASP A 133 -12.20 -2.08 5.70
C ASP A 133 -13.14 -1.38 4.70
N GLN A 134 -12.59 -0.52 3.84
CA GLN A 134 -13.37 0.17 2.81
C GLN A 134 -13.98 -0.79 1.80
N LEU A 135 -13.19 -1.76 1.32
CA LEU A 135 -13.64 -2.81 0.40
C LEU A 135 -14.75 -3.65 1.04
N THR A 136 -14.55 -4.09 2.28
CA THR A 136 -15.54 -4.86 3.03
C THR A 136 -16.86 -4.08 3.18
N ALA A 137 -16.79 -2.79 3.53
CA ALA A 137 -17.96 -1.92 3.62
C ALA A 137 -18.67 -1.70 2.27
N ALA A 138 -17.93 -1.75 1.16
CA ALA A 138 -18.45 -1.66 -0.20
C ALA A 138 -18.97 -3.01 -0.76
N GLY A 139 -18.87 -4.10 0.01
CA GLY A 139 -19.24 -5.45 -0.45
C GLY A 139 -18.23 -6.07 -1.43
N MET A 140 -16.99 -5.56 -1.42
CA MET A 140 -15.84 -6.06 -2.16
C MET A 140 -14.96 -6.94 -1.27
N THR A 141 -14.09 -7.74 -1.88
CA THR A 141 -13.22 -8.69 -1.17
C THR A 141 -11.76 -8.28 -1.20
N TRP A 142 -11.03 -8.63 -0.15
CA TRP A 142 -9.58 -8.47 -0.07
C TRP A 142 -8.94 -9.78 0.42
N LYS A 143 -7.64 -9.96 0.17
CA LYS A 143 -6.86 -11.07 0.76
C LYS A 143 -5.36 -10.75 0.75
N GLY A 144 -4.67 -11.14 1.80
CA GLY A 144 -3.21 -11.19 1.86
C GLY A 144 -2.70 -12.61 1.60
N TYR A 145 -1.73 -12.73 0.69
CA TYR A 145 -1.05 -13.97 0.32
C TYR A 145 0.41 -13.87 0.76
N PHE A 146 0.79 -14.61 1.79
CA PHE A 146 2.11 -14.49 2.40
C PHE A 146 2.90 -15.79 2.23
N GLN A 147 4.08 -15.72 1.60
CA GLN A 147 4.90 -16.90 1.41
C GLN A 147 5.45 -17.40 2.76
N SER A 148 5.55 -18.72 2.89
CA SER A 148 6.05 -19.40 4.10
C SER A 148 5.23 -19.13 5.38
N LEU A 149 4.06 -18.49 5.25
CA LEU A 149 3.07 -18.43 6.30
C LEU A 149 2.55 -19.85 6.57
N PRO A 150 2.50 -20.32 7.83
CA PRO A 150 2.03 -21.66 8.14
C PRO A 150 0.53 -21.82 7.77
N PRO A 151 0.11 -23.01 7.33
CA PRO A 151 -1.28 -23.28 6.98
C PRO A 151 -2.26 -22.94 8.10
N ALA A 152 -3.28 -22.13 7.75
CA ALA A 152 -4.46 -21.76 8.53
C ALA A 152 -4.20 -21.58 10.05
N PRO A 153 -3.75 -20.40 10.48
CA PRO A 153 -3.63 -20.12 11.89
C PRO A 153 -5.03 -20.01 12.49
N THR A 154 -5.50 -21.09 13.14
CA THR A 154 -6.69 -21.03 14.01
C THR A 154 -6.53 -19.99 15.13
N THR A 155 -5.27 -19.62 15.40
CA THR A 155 -4.86 -18.39 16.06
C THR A 155 -3.70 -17.83 15.24
N TYR A 156 -3.93 -16.79 14.42
CA TYR A 156 -2.78 -15.94 14.08
C TYR A 156 -2.17 -15.50 15.38
N VAL A 157 -0.84 -15.53 15.43
CA VAL A 157 -0.04 -15.40 16.65
C VAL A 157 -0.29 -14.03 17.27
N LYS A 158 -1.37 -13.94 18.05
CA LYS A 158 -1.76 -12.79 18.86
C LYS A 158 -0.95 -12.73 20.15
N THR A 159 -0.43 -13.87 20.57
CA THR A 159 0.39 -14.03 21.77
C THR A 159 1.19 -15.33 21.66
N GLY A 160 2.51 -15.30 21.89
CA GLY A 160 3.32 -16.51 22.00
C GLY A 160 4.80 -16.24 22.28
N ALA A 161 5.41 -17.05 23.16
CA ALA A 161 6.79 -16.91 23.63
C ALA A 161 7.89 -17.28 22.59
N SER A 162 7.58 -17.22 21.29
CA SER A 162 8.50 -17.63 20.21
C SER A 162 8.43 -16.70 18.99
N ALA A 163 8.22 -15.41 19.20
CA ALA A 163 8.51 -14.36 18.20
C ALA A 163 10.03 -14.06 18.11
N ASN A 164 10.87 -15.08 17.94
CA ASN A 164 12.30 -15.03 18.34
C ASN A 164 13.26 -14.42 17.31
N GLY A 165 13.15 -13.11 17.16
CA GLY A 165 14.20 -12.09 17.11
C GLY A 165 13.48 -10.82 17.56
N PRO A 166 14.03 -10.04 18.51
CA PRO A 166 13.19 -9.22 19.39
C PRO A 166 12.32 -8.42 18.45
N TYR A 167 11.01 -8.45 18.56
CA TYR A 167 10.17 -7.55 17.82
C TYR A 167 9.35 -8.03 16.60
N THR A 168 9.40 -9.26 16.05
CA THR A 168 8.24 -9.79 15.25
C THR A 168 8.08 -11.31 15.25
N PHE A 169 6.85 -11.81 15.00
CA PHE A 169 6.63 -13.25 14.78
C PHE A 169 7.27 -13.70 13.46
N LYS A 170 8.03 -14.80 13.53
CA LYS A 170 8.64 -15.46 12.38
C LYS A 170 8.37 -16.97 12.35
N TYR A 171 8.24 -17.55 11.16
CA TYR A 171 7.98 -18.98 10.98
C TYR A 171 8.94 -19.67 9.99
N PRO A 172 9.50 -20.86 10.34
CA PRO A 172 9.56 -21.44 11.69
C PRO A 172 10.30 -20.51 12.66
N SER A 173 10.02 -20.55 13.97
CA SER A 173 10.63 -19.61 14.94
C SER A 173 12.08 -19.98 15.31
N ASN A 174 12.97 -20.00 14.32
CA ASN A 174 14.39 -20.30 14.44
C ASN A 174 15.21 -19.40 13.48
N ALA A 175 16.49 -19.71 13.29
CA ALA A 175 17.36 -18.95 12.39
C ALA A 175 16.97 -19.05 10.90
N ASP A 176 16.14 -20.03 10.54
CA ASP A 176 15.64 -20.30 9.18
C ASP A 176 14.23 -19.72 8.97
N ALA A 177 13.83 -18.73 9.76
CA ALA A 177 12.49 -18.18 9.69
C ALA A 177 12.27 -17.35 8.42
N LEU A 178 11.31 -17.77 7.59
CA LEU A 178 11.08 -17.19 6.27
C LEU A 178 9.89 -16.21 6.26
N TYR A 179 8.82 -16.49 7.01
CA TYR A 179 7.72 -15.52 7.17
C TYR A 179 8.07 -14.50 8.26
N ALA A 180 7.77 -13.22 8.06
CA ALA A 180 7.87 -12.16 9.06
C ALA A 180 6.58 -11.35 9.15
N SER A 181 5.99 -11.28 10.34
CA SER A 181 4.73 -10.53 10.55
C SER A 181 4.81 -9.04 10.24
N LYS A 182 5.99 -8.39 10.31
CA LYS A 182 6.19 -6.97 9.93
C LYS A 182 5.71 -6.66 8.51
N HIS A 183 5.73 -7.65 7.62
CA HIS A 183 5.32 -7.51 6.23
C HIS A 183 3.81 -7.80 6.03
N ASN A 184 3.05 -8.02 7.11
CA ASN A 184 1.61 -8.23 7.07
C ASN A 184 0.87 -7.08 7.78
N PRO A 185 0.52 -6.00 7.06
CA PRO A 185 -0.12 -4.85 7.67
C PRO A 185 -1.53 -5.16 8.18
N PHE A 186 -2.20 -6.19 7.66
CA PHE A 186 -3.56 -6.51 8.11
C PHE A 186 -3.62 -6.97 9.58
N VAL A 187 -2.50 -7.37 10.18
CA VAL A 187 -2.45 -7.65 11.63
C VAL A 187 -2.31 -6.38 12.48
N ASN A 188 -1.96 -5.23 11.90
CA ASN A 188 -1.92 -3.95 12.62
C ASN A 188 -3.31 -3.37 12.86
N PHE A 189 -4.24 -3.52 11.90
CA PHE A 189 -5.52 -2.83 11.93
C PHE A 189 -6.57 -3.63 12.68
N THR A 190 -7.26 -3.00 13.64
CA THR A 190 -8.31 -3.66 14.43
C THR A 190 -9.48 -4.15 13.57
N GLY A 191 -9.68 -3.53 12.40
CA GLY A 191 -10.70 -3.91 11.45
C GLY A 191 -10.41 -5.21 10.70
N THR A 192 -9.14 -5.62 10.59
CA THR A 192 -8.73 -6.79 9.80
C THR A 192 -7.99 -7.85 10.61
N GLN A 193 -7.42 -7.52 11.77
CA GLN A 193 -6.58 -8.44 12.58
C GLN A 193 -7.28 -9.74 13.02
N ASP A 194 -8.62 -9.77 12.99
CA ASP A 194 -9.45 -10.92 13.31
C ASP A 194 -9.85 -11.74 12.06
N ASP A 195 -9.68 -11.19 10.85
CA ASP A 195 -10.04 -11.80 9.56
C ASP A 195 -8.95 -12.73 9.04
N VAL A 196 -8.57 -13.67 9.89
CA VAL A 196 -7.49 -14.62 9.65
C VAL A 196 -7.72 -15.55 8.45
N ALA A 197 -8.96 -15.67 7.99
CA ALA A 197 -9.29 -16.45 6.79
C ALA A 197 -8.88 -15.73 5.49
N ASP A 198 -8.70 -14.41 5.55
CA ASP A 198 -8.29 -13.57 4.43
C ASP A 198 -6.79 -13.24 4.48
N MET A 199 -6.06 -13.83 5.42
CA MET A 199 -4.60 -13.86 5.45
C MET A 199 -4.17 -15.32 5.27
N VAL A 200 -3.60 -15.66 4.12
CA VAL A 200 -3.38 -17.06 3.74
C VAL A 200 -1.96 -17.28 3.22
N PRO A 201 -1.44 -18.53 3.28
CA PRO A 201 -0.22 -18.87 2.58
C PRO A 201 -0.37 -18.57 1.08
N ASP A 202 0.68 -18.04 0.45
CA ASP A 202 0.66 -17.68 -0.97
C ASP A 202 0.29 -18.85 -1.90
N THR A 203 0.59 -20.09 -1.50
CA THR A 203 0.11 -21.33 -2.17
C THR A 203 -1.41 -21.41 -2.38
N GLN A 204 -2.21 -20.64 -1.65
CA GLN A 204 -3.67 -20.53 -1.86
C GLN A 204 -4.02 -19.80 -3.17
N LEU A 205 -3.14 -18.95 -3.71
CA LEU A 205 -3.37 -18.17 -4.93
C LEU A 205 -3.80 -19.06 -6.11
N ALA A 206 -3.08 -20.16 -6.33
CA ALA A 206 -3.39 -21.14 -7.38
C ALA A 206 -4.82 -21.68 -7.27
N THR A 207 -5.26 -21.96 -6.04
CA THR A 207 -6.61 -22.46 -5.75
C THR A 207 -7.65 -21.39 -6.02
N ASP A 208 -7.40 -20.14 -5.60
CA ASP A 208 -8.34 -19.04 -5.80
C ASP A 208 -8.48 -18.68 -7.28
N LEU A 209 -7.37 -18.67 -8.05
CA LEU A 209 -7.40 -18.48 -9.50
C LEU A 209 -8.15 -19.61 -10.21
N ALA A 210 -7.94 -20.86 -9.82
CA ALA A 210 -8.65 -22.01 -10.41
C ALA A 210 -10.17 -21.98 -10.17
N HIS A 211 -10.61 -21.38 -9.07
CA HIS A 211 -12.03 -21.27 -8.70
C HIS A 211 -12.68 -19.94 -9.07
N ASN A 212 -11.98 -19.07 -9.80
CA ASN A 212 -12.43 -17.72 -10.12
C ASN A 212 -12.71 -16.85 -8.87
N ALA A 213 -11.91 -17.00 -7.81
CA ALA A 213 -12.08 -16.39 -6.50
C ALA A 213 -10.95 -15.40 -6.12
N LEU A 214 -10.26 -14.83 -7.10
CA LEU A 214 -9.31 -13.71 -6.91
C LEU A 214 -10.06 -12.52 -6.29
N PRO A 215 -9.60 -11.98 -5.14
CA PRO A 215 -10.26 -10.83 -4.50
C PRO A 215 -10.16 -9.55 -5.31
N ASN A 216 -10.95 -8.53 -4.96
CA ASN A 216 -10.81 -7.20 -5.56
C ASN A 216 -9.42 -6.60 -5.30
N TYR A 217 -8.93 -6.70 -4.06
CA TYR A 217 -7.55 -6.34 -3.71
C TYR A 217 -6.80 -7.56 -3.17
N SER A 218 -5.66 -7.86 -3.80
CA SER A 218 -4.76 -8.92 -3.34
C SER A 218 -3.41 -8.32 -3.03
N MET A 219 -2.88 -8.55 -1.82
CA MET A 219 -1.49 -8.22 -1.51
C MET A 219 -0.69 -9.52 -1.40
N ILE A 220 0.34 -9.67 -2.23
CA ILE A 220 1.25 -10.81 -2.24
C ILE A 220 2.58 -10.35 -1.66
N VAL A 221 3.08 -11.09 -0.69
CA VAL A 221 4.33 -10.77 0.02
C VAL A 221 5.21 -12.03 0.01
N PRO A 222 6.35 -12.02 -0.71
CA PRO A 222 7.30 -13.11 -0.68
C PRO A 222 7.95 -13.26 0.71
N ASP A 223 8.60 -14.39 0.92
CA ASP A 223 9.30 -14.67 2.16
C ASP A 223 10.73 -14.12 2.15
N GLN A 224 11.41 -14.21 3.28
CA GLN A 224 12.77 -13.72 3.49
C GLN A 224 13.84 -14.34 2.58
N CYS A 225 13.52 -15.28 1.67
CA CYS A 225 14.45 -15.73 0.64
C CYS A 225 14.10 -15.23 -0.77
N ASN A 226 12.87 -14.74 -0.97
CA ASN A 226 12.36 -14.30 -2.26
C ASN A 226 11.97 -12.81 -2.26
N ASP A 227 11.98 -12.13 -1.11
CA ASP A 227 11.63 -10.71 -0.98
C ASP A 227 12.73 -9.75 -1.45
N MET A 228 13.92 -10.27 -1.74
CA MET A 228 15.14 -9.56 -2.16
C MET A 228 15.96 -8.86 -1.06
N HIS A 229 15.45 -8.79 0.17
CA HIS A 229 16.19 -8.23 1.31
C HIS A 229 16.91 -9.31 2.12
N GLY A 230 16.23 -10.44 2.36
CA GLY A 230 16.90 -11.61 2.91
C GLY A 230 16.90 -11.73 4.44
N THR A 231 16.98 -12.98 4.91
CA THR A 231 17.63 -13.30 6.20
C THR A 231 18.84 -14.22 5.96
N GLY A 232 19.69 -14.39 6.97
CA GLY A 232 20.90 -15.21 6.83
C GLY A 232 20.56 -16.64 6.39
N GLY A 233 21.21 -17.12 5.31
CA GLY A 233 21.06 -18.49 4.81
C GLY A 233 20.38 -18.62 3.45
N CYS A 234 19.75 -17.54 2.96
CA CYS A 234 19.13 -17.52 1.63
C CYS A 234 20.18 -17.45 0.49
N GLY A 235 19.76 -17.89 -0.69
CA GLY A 235 20.56 -17.85 -1.92
C GLY A 235 20.75 -16.43 -2.48
N PRO A 236 21.14 -16.29 -3.74
CA PRO A 236 21.31 -14.97 -4.34
C PRO A 236 19.95 -14.28 -4.49
N LEU A 237 19.68 -13.33 -3.58
CA LEU A 237 18.35 -12.78 -3.29
C LEU A 237 17.67 -12.13 -4.49
N ILE A 238 18.41 -11.36 -5.29
CA ILE A 238 17.87 -10.71 -6.49
C ILE A 238 17.35 -11.74 -7.49
N GLN A 239 18.12 -12.81 -7.78
CA GLN A 239 17.68 -13.86 -8.70
C GLN A 239 16.49 -14.64 -8.14
N ALA A 240 16.47 -14.88 -6.83
CA ALA A 240 15.38 -15.59 -6.17
C ALA A 240 14.07 -14.82 -6.27
N GLY A 241 14.08 -13.53 -5.90
CA GLY A 241 12.90 -12.68 -6.03
C GLY A 241 12.47 -12.44 -7.48
N ASP A 242 13.42 -12.31 -8.42
CA ASP A 242 13.09 -12.13 -9.85
C ASP A 242 12.35 -13.36 -10.39
N ALA A 243 12.80 -14.57 -10.01
CA ALA A 243 12.13 -15.81 -10.34
C ALA A 243 10.74 -15.93 -9.67
N TYR A 244 10.62 -15.54 -8.39
CA TYR A 244 9.35 -15.54 -7.67
C TYR A 244 8.32 -14.61 -8.33
N VAL A 245 8.69 -13.37 -8.61
CA VAL A 245 7.82 -12.39 -9.29
C VAL A 245 7.42 -12.91 -10.66
N ASN A 246 8.38 -13.42 -11.45
CA ASN A 246 8.08 -13.98 -12.78
C ASN A 246 7.05 -15.11 -12.70
N ASN A 247 7.21 -16.06 -11.77
CA ASN A 247 6.27 -17.17 -11.64
C ASN A 247 4.88 -16.67 -11.22
N THR A 248 4.81 -15.80 -10.22
CA THR A 248 3.56 -15.24 -9.69
C THR A 248 2.80 -14.43 -10.76
N VAL A 249 3.51 -13.53 -11.46
CA VAL A 249 2.93 -12.72 -12.54
C VAL A 249 2.41 -13.62 -13.66
N ASN A 250 3.18 -14.62 -14.09
CA ASN A 250 2.76 -15.55 -15.15
C ASN A 250 1.54 -16.37 -14.73
N GLU A 251 1.47 -16.81 -13.46
CA GLU A 251 0.32 -17.54 -12.93
C GLU A 251 -0.96 -16.68 -12.94
N ILE A 252 -0.88 -15.44 -12.45
CA ILE A 252 -2.00 -14.50 -12.48
C ILE A 252 -2.42 -14.23 -13.92
N MET A 253 -1.46 -13.91 -14.79
CA MET A 253 -1.74 -13.55 -16.20
C MET A 253 -2.30 -14.72 -17.03
N ALA A 254 -2.03 -15.96 -16.64
CA ALA A 254 -2.60 -17.16 -17.26
C ALA A 254 -4.03 -17.49 -16.77
N SER A 255 -4.50 -16.84 -15.70
CA SER A 255 -5.82 -17.10 -15.13
C SER A 255 -6.96 -16.58 -16.01
N LYS A 256 -8.15 -17.19 -15.84
CA LYS A 256 -9.36 -16.72 -16.50
C LYS A 256 -9.71 -15.30 -16.08
N GLN A 257 -9.61 -14.98 -14.79
CA GLN A 257 -9.97 -13.65 -14.29
C GLN A 257 -9.09 -12.56 -14.87
N TRP A 258 -7.79 -12.81 -15.09
CA TRP A 258 -6.93 -11.81 -15.73
C TRP A 258 -7.42 -11.41 -17.12
N SER A 259 -7.99 -12.35 -17.88
CA SER A 259 -8.55 -12.09 -19.22
C SER A 259 -9.93 -11.42 -19.20
N GLU A 260 -10.62 -11.43 -18.05
CA GLU A 260 -11.97 -10.88 -17.88
C GLU A 260 -11.93 -9.51 -17.18
N GLY A 261 -12.65 -8.52 -17.70
CA GLY A 261 -12.68 -7.18 -17.11
C GLY A 261 -11.37 -6.39 -17.28
N ARG A 262 -11.05 -5.56 -16.28
CA ARG A 262 -9.91 -4.67 -16.15
C ARG A 262 -9.18 -4.99 -14.85
N ASN A 263 -7.94 -5.45 -14.98
CA ASN A 263 -7.12 -5.93 -13.87
C ASN A 263 -5.73 -5.33 -13.95
N ALA A 264 -5.09 -5.15 -12.79
CA ALA A 264 -3.71 -4.70 -12.67
C ALA A 264 -2.89 -5.62 -11.78
N ILE A 265 -1.59 -5.70 -12.08
CA ILE A 265 -0.56 -6.17 -11.16
C ILE A 265 0.38 -4.99 -10.93
N VAL A 266 0.67 -4.68 -9.68
CA VAL A 266 1.66 -3.68 -9.27
C VAL A 266 2.77 -4.42 -8.56
N ILE A 267 4.01 -4.22 -8.98
CA ILE A 267 5.20 -4.78 -8.32
C ILE A 267 5.98 -3.60 -7.77
N THR A 268 6.19 -3.55 -6.46
CA THR A 268 6.88 -2.46 -5.78
C THR A 268 7.70 -3.00 -4.60
N TRP A 269 8.50 -2.15 -3.98
CA TRP A 269 9.27 -2.43 -2.77
C TRP A 269 8.84 -1.45 -1.70
N ASP A 270 8.84 -1.89 -0.44
CA ASP A 270 8.45 -1.09 0.72
C ASP A 270 9.41 0.07 1.02
N GLU A 271 10.72 -0.12 0.83
CA GLU A 271 11.76 0.90 1.01
C GLU A 271 13.05 0.56 0.24
N ASP A 272 14.01 1.48 0.24
CA ASP A 272 15.37 1.26 -0.27
C ASP A 272 16.20 0.38 0.69
N ASP A 273 17.45 0.11 0.33
CA ASP A 273 18.39 -0.69 1.12
C ASP A 273 19.08 0.10 2.26
N PHE A 274 18.41 1.13 2.81
CA PHE A 274 18.93 2.14 3.74
C PHE A 274 20.13 2.93 3.19
N SER A 275 20.39 2.83 1.89
CA SER A 275 21.55 3.45 1.24
C SER A 275 21.45 4.98 1.28
N ASP A 276 20.22 5.48 1.37
CA ASP A 276 19.89 6.90 1.35
C ASP A 276 19.18 7.39 2.62
N SER A 277 19.11 6.53 3.66
CA SER A 277 18.35 6.79 4.89
C SER A 277 18.71 8.13 5.55
N GLY A 278 17.67 8.93 5.82
CA GLY A 278 17.77 10.23 6.49
C GLY A 278 18.35 11.36 5.64
N GLN A 279 18.62 11.16 4.35
CA GLN A 279 19.03 12.23 3.44
C GLN A 279 17.80 12.96 2.88
N LEU A 280 17.92 14.28 2.62
CA LEU A 280 16.84 15.03 1.96
C LEU A 280 16.75 14.62 0.47
N GLY A 281 15.53 14.58 -0.05
CA GLY A 281 15.27 14.20 -1.44
C GLY A 281 15.23 12.69 -1.67
N THR A 282 15.15 11.90 -0.59
CA THR A 282 14.94 10.43 -0.64
C THR A 282 13.49 10.06 -0.39
N GLY A 283 12.61 11.01 -0.66
CA GLY A 283 11.18 10.85 -0.51
C GLY A 283 10.43 11.94 -1.25
N CYS A 284 9.10 11.81 -1.30
CA CYS A 284 8.22 12.76 -1.95
C CYS A 284 6.89 12.86 -1.22
N CYS A 285 6.04 13.76 -1.73
CA CYS A 285 4.59 13.62 -1.56
C CYS A 285 4.15 13.59 -0.09
N GLY A 286 4.75 14.47 0.73
CA GLY A 286 4.49 14.59 2.17
C GLY A 286 5.42 13.76 3.07
N SER A 287 6.32 12.96 2.49
CA SER A 287 7.28 12.11 3.20
C SER A 287 8.71 12.39 2.72
N ASP A 288 9.39 13.39 3.31
CA ASP A 288 10.82 13.68 3.08
C ASP A 288 11.50 14.07 4.42
N PRO A 289 12.57 13.38 4.87
CA PRO A 289 13.17 12.19 4.24
C PRO A 289 12.18 11.01 4.23
N GLY A 290 12.10 10.31 3.09
CA GLY A 290 11.20 9.18 2.88
C GLY A 290 11.85 7.84 3.20
N GLY A 291 11.36 6.78 2.55
CA GLY A 291 11.93 5.43 2.58
C GLY A 291 12.84 5.12 1.40
N GLY A 292 13.33 6.15 0.70
CA GLY A 292 14.24 5.99 -0.42
C GLY A 292 13.58 5.61 -1.75
N HIS A 293 14.37 5.67 -2.83
CA HIS A 293 13.89 5.46 -4.21
C HIS A 293 13.83 3.96 -4.57
N VAL A 294 12.65 3.47 -4.95
CA VAL A 294 12.39 2.05 -5.24
C VAL A 294 11.81 1.83 -6.63
N ALA A 295 11.98 0.63 -7.18
CA ALA A 295 11.36 0.27 -8.46
C ALA A 295 9.84 0.12 -8.29
N THR A 296 9.05 0.53 -9.28
CA THR A 296 7.60 0.24 -9.30
C THR A 296 7.11 0.00 -10.72
N ILE A 297 6.60 -1.22 -10.96
CA ILE A 297 6.15 -1.69 -12.27
C ILE A 297 4.64 -1.90 -12.22
N VAL A 298 3.91 -1.38 -13.22
CA VAL A 298 2.46 -1.52 -13.33
C VAL A 298 2.11 -2.27 -14.62
N ILE A 299 1.47 -3.42 -14.47
CA ILE A 299 0.98 -4.25 -15.56
C ILE A 299 -0.53 -4.13 -15.60
N THR A 300 -1.12 -3.83 -16.76
CA THR A 300 -2.58 -3.85 -16.93
C THR A 300 -2.98 -4.83 -18.02
N ASN A 301 -4.14 -5.47 -17.89
CA ASN A 301 -4.68 -6.34 -18.95
C ASN A 301 -5.35 -5.56 -20.10
N ARG A 302 -5.26 -4.22 -20.10
CA ARG A 302 -5.96 -3.34 -21.06
C ARG A 302 -5.04 -2.67 -22.06
N THR A 303 -3.75 -2.54 -21.75
CA THR A 303 -2.74 -2.04 -22.67
C THR A 303 -1.43 -2.78 -22.44
N THR A 304 -0.73 -3.12 -23.52
CA THR A 304 0.63 -3.67 -23.48
C THR A 304 1.63 -2.64 -23.98
N SER A 305 1.24 -1.37 -24.07
CA SER A 305 2.14 -0.31 -24.49
C SER A 305 3.02 0.06 -23.31
N HIS A 306 4.34 0.01 -23.52
CA HIS A 306 5.31 0.46 -22.54
C HIS A 306 5.14 1.96 -22.27
N ILE A 307 5.09 2.33 -20.99
CA ILE A 307 4.97 3.71 -20.52
C ILE A 307 5.95 3.90 -19.36
N THR A 308 6.69 5.01 -19.37
CA THR A 308 7.45 5.48 -18.21
C THR A 308 6.81 6.74 -17.67
N ASP A 309 6.65 6.83 -16.36
CA ASP A 309 6.16 8.04 -15.69
C ASP A 309 7.18 8.52 -14.65
N ALA A 310 7.60 9.77 -14.78
CA ALA A 310 8.58 10.42 -13.91
C ALA A 310 7.94 11.37 -12.89
N THR A 311 6.61 11.29 -12.73
CA THR A 311 5.92 11.97 -11.64
C THR A 311 6.36 11.36 -10.31
N PRO A 312 6.72 12.17 -9.29
CA PRO A 312 7.06 11.66 -7.97
C PRO A 312 5.84 10.97 -7.34
N TYR A 313 6.01 9.71 -6.94
CA TYR A 313 4.99 8.91 -6.26
C TYR A 313 5.55 8.24 -5.01
N ASN A 314 4.66 7.84 -4.10
CA ASN A 314 4.99 6.99 -2.96
C ASN A 314 3.84 6.03 -2.64
N HIS A 315 3.92 5.26 -1.55
CA HIS A 315 2.86 4.34 -1.15
C HIS A 315 1.48 4.99 -0.99
N TYR A 316 1.40 6.25 -0.54
CA TYR A 316 0.14 6.97 -0.49
C TYR A 316 -0.45 7.21 -1.89
N SER A 317 0.41 7.42 -2.89
CA SER A 317 0.00 7.64 -4.28
C SER A 317 -0.58 6.35 -4.90
N LEU A 318 0.03 5.20 -4.58
CA LEU A 318 -0.50 3.90 -4.98
C LEU A 318 -1.83 3.60 -4.29
N LEU A 319 -1.93 3.82 -2.98
CA LEU A 319 -3.19 3.69 -2.24
C LEU A 319 -4.29 4.58 -2.84
N ARG A 320 -3.99 5.86 -3.08
CA ARG A 320 -4.92 6.79 -3.73
C ARG A 320 -5.41 6.27 -5.09
N THR A 321 -4.53 5.63 -5.84
CA THR A 321 -4.86 5.03 -7.15
C THR A 321 -5.82 3.86 -6.99
N MET A 322 -5.59 2.98 -6.01
CA MET A 322 -6.47 1.84 -5.73
C MET A 322 -7.84 2.29 -5.21
N GLU A 323 -7.87 3.29 -4.33
CA GLU A 323 -9.12 3.88 -3.83
C GLU A 323 -9.96 4.45 -4.99
N GLU A 324 -9.36 5.22 -5.90
CA GLU A 324 -10.07 5.72 -7.09
C GLU A 324 -10.55 4.57 -7.99
N ALA A 325 -9.70 3.56 -8.22
CA ALA A 325 -10.01 2.41 -9.07
C ALA A 325 -11.18 1.56 -8.54
N PHE A 326 -11.39 1.53 -7.22
CA PHE A 326 -12.50 0.82 -6.58
C PHE A 326 -13.69 1.73 -6.23
N GLY A 327 -13.59 3.05 -6.50
CA GLY A 327 -14.63 4.02 -6.16
C GLY A 327 -14.77 4.29 -4.65
N LEU A 328 -13.66 4.18 -3.91
CA LEU A 328 -13.56 4.37 -2.48
C LEU A 328 -13.12 5.82 -2.14
N PRO A 329 -13.48 6.34 -0.95
CA PRO A 329 -12.94 7.61 -0.47
C PRO A 329 -11.46 7.49 -0.12
N CYS A 330 -10.72 8.60 -0.06
CA CYS A 330 -9.32 8.55 0.33
C CYS A 330 -9.11 8.37 1.84
N LEU A 331 -8.03 7.68 2.21
CA LEU A 331 -7.56 7.49 3.58
C LEU A 331 -6.36 8.39 3.89
N ALA A 332 -6.44 9.13 4.99
CA ALA A 332 -5.32 9.88 5.57
C ALA A 332 -4.50 10.66 4.52
N ASN A 333 -3.19 10.41 4.42
CA ASN A 333 -2.31 11.15 3.50
C ASN A 333 -2.54 10.79 2.02
N ALA A 334 -3.26 9.70 1.70
CA ALA A 334 -3.66 9.39 0.33
C ALA A 334 -4.60 10.47 -0.25
N CYS A 335 -5.26 11.27 0.60
CA CYS A 335 -6.09 12.40 0.18
C CYS A 335 -5.31 13.58 -0.42
N ASP A 336 -4.02 13.70 -0.09
CA ASP A 336 -3.21 14.89 -0.39
C ASP A 336 -2.14 14.62 -1.48
N VAL A 337 -2.18 13.45 -2.11
CA VAL A 337 -1.22 13.01 -3.14
C VAL A 337 -1.90 12.77 -4.49
N THR A 338 -1.07 12.70 -5.53
CA THR A 338 -1.56 12.47 -6.90
C THR A 338 -1.63 10.96 -7.18
N PRO A 339 -2.75 10.43 -7.74
CA PRO A 339 -2.81 9.04 -8.19
C PRO A 339 -1.87 8.79 -9.37
N MET A 340 -1.40 7.55 -9.49
CA MET A 340 -0.57 7.02 -10.59
C MET A 340 -1.36 6.82 -11.90
N SER A 341 -2.31 7.72 -12.20
CA SER A 341 -3.26 7.59 -13.30
C SER A 341 -2.62 7.26 -14.65
N PRO A 342 -1.49 7.87 -15.06
CA PRO A 342 -0.86 7.55 -16.35
C PRO A 342 -0.50 6.07 -16.52
N LEU A 343 -0.17 5.38 -15.43
CA LEU A 343 0.22 3.96 -15.44
C LEU A 343 -0.97 2.99 -15.39
N PHE A 344 -2.16 3.48 -15.04
CA PHE A 344 -3.42 2.70 -14.97
C PHE A 344 -4.39 3.03 -16.11
N HIS A 345 -3.99 3.89 -17.04
CA HIS A 345 -4.78 4.22 -18.22
C HIS A 345 -4.32 3.38 -19.43
N PRO A 346 -5.26 2.84 -20.23
CA PRO A 346 -4.93 2.06 -21.42
C PRO A 346 -4.41 2.90 -22.60
#